data_AF-A0A524FKN0-F1
#
_entry.id   AF-A0A524FKN0-F1
#
_cell.length_a   1.000
_cell.length_b   1.000
_cell.length_c   1.000
_cell.angle_alpha   90.00
_cell.angle_beta   90.00
_cell.angle_gamma   90.00
#
_symmetry.space_group_name_H-M   'P 1'
#
loop_
_entity.id
_entity.type
_entity.pdbx_description
1 polymer ?
#
loop_
_entity_poly.entity_id
_entity_poly.type
_entity_poly.pdbx_seq_one_letter_code
_entity_poly.pdbx_strand_id
1 'polypeptide(L)'
;MAERDESSSDDLAKAWGYYEKIRESLTGLYDILSMSMDENNIFYQCAVDNLENLKDTILDLLKQDYNPKEIQKKLRDLEFNIKKNLFFEKDKEGME
;
A
#
# COMPACT_ATOMS: atom_id res chain seq x y z
N MET A 1 -41.13 -4.76 -7.45
CA MET A 1 -40.23 -5.91 -7.20
C MET A 1 -38.85 -5.33 -7.03
N ALA A 2 -38.37 -5.27 -5.78
CA ALA A 2 -37.11 -4.66 -5.41
C ALA A 2 -35.99 -5.70 -5.55
N GLU A 3 -35.19 -5.59 -6.60
CA GLU A 3 -33.98 -6.42 -6.82
C GLU A 3 -32.70 -5.57 -6.83
N ARG A 4 -32.74 -4.33 -6.32
CA ARG A 4 -31.63 -3.35 -6.48
C ARG A 4 -30.76 -3.09 -5.24
N ASP A 5 -31.07 -3.65 -4.07
CA ASP A 5 -30.38 -3.23 -2.83
C ASP A 5 -29.38 -4.23 -2.23
N GLU A 6 -29.43 -5.53 -2.54
CA GLU A 6 -28.53 -6.50 -1.90
C GLU A 6 -27.09 -6.49 -2.45
N SER A 7 -26.93 -6.27 -3.77
CA SER A 7 -25.60 -6.25 -4.43
C SER A 7 -24.71 -5.13 -3.89
N SER A 8 -25.28 -3.96 -3.59
CA SER A 8 -24.49 -2.80 -3.15
C SER A 8 -23.99 -2.97 -1.71
N SER A 9 -24.73 -3.70 -0.87
CA SER A 9 -24.35 -3.97 0.52
C SER A 9 -23.16 -4.93 0.60
N ASP A 10 -23.11 -5.94 -0.27
CA ASP A 10 -22.02 -6.93 -0.29
C ASP A 10 -20.72 -6.32 -0.84
N ASP A 11 -20.80 -5.43 -1.83
CA ASP A 11 -19.64 -4.70 -2.36
C ASP A 11 -19.07 -3.70 -1.35
N LEU A 12 -19.94 -3.01 -0.59
CA LEU A 12 -19.53 -2.15 0.52
C LEU A 12 -18.85 -2.95 1.64
N ALA A 13 -19.39 -4.12 1.99
CA ALA A 13 -18.78 -5.00 2.99
C ALA A 13 -17.40 -5.50 2.56
N LYS A 14 -17.23 -5.86 1.28
CA LYS A 14 -15.92 -6.22 0.71
C LYS A 14 -14.94 -5.06 0.73
N ALA A 15 -15.37 -3.86 0.33
CA ALA A 15 -14.55 -2.66 0.37
C ALA A 15 -14.07 -2.36 1.80
N TRP A 16 -14.96 -2.49 2.79
CA TRP A 16 -14.62 -2.36 4.20
C TRP A 16 -13.59 -3.41 4.64
N GLY A 17 -13.76 -4.67 4.24
CA GLY A 17 -12.79 -5.72 4.53
C GLY A 17 -11.41 -5.47 3.91
N TYR A 18 -11.33 -4.84 2.74
CA TYR A 18 -10.04 -4.42 2.17
C TYR A 18 -9.42 -3.26 2.94
N TYR A 19 -10.22 -2.28 3.38
CA TYR A 19 -9.75 -1.19 4.23
C TYR A 19 -9.16 -1.72 5.54
N GLU A 20 -9.84 -2.63 6.23
CA GLU A 20 -9.35 -3.22 7.48
C GLU A 20 -8.01 -3.92 7.29
N LYS A 21 -7.86 -4.70 6.21
CA LYS A 21 -6.59 -5.37 5.87
C LYS A 21 -5.45 -4.37 5.63
N ILE A 22 -5.73 -3.27 4.93
CA ILE A 22 -4.72 -2.21 4.70
C ILE A 22 -4.31 -1.59 6.04
N ARG A 23 -5.28 -1.22 6.88
CA ARG A 23 -5.04 -0.64 8.20
C ARG A 23 -4.17 -1.57 9.06
N GLU A 24 -4.57 -2.83 9.20
CA GLU A 24 -3.85 -3.82 10.00
C GLU A 24 -2.43 -4.05 9.48
N SER A 25 -2.24 -4.07 8.15
CA SER A 25 -0.92 -4.21 7.55
C SER A 25 -0.02 -3.01 7.84
N LEU A 26 -0.54 -1.77 7.75
CA LEU A 26 0.21 -0.56 8.08
C LEU A 26 0.58 -0.51 9.56
N THR A 27 -0.35 -0.85 10.45
CA THR A 27 -0.08 -0.96 11.89
C THR A 27 0.99 -2.00 12.18
N GLY A 28 0.88 -3.20 11.60
CA GLY A 28 1.87 -4.26 11.80
C GLY A 28 3.27 -3.87 11.31
N LEU A 29 3.37 -3.16 10.19
CA LEU A 29 4.65 -2.62 9.71
C LEU A 29 5.23 -1.61 10.69
N TYR A 30 4.42 -0.67 11.18
CA TYR A 30 4.86 0.31 12.19
C TYR A 30 5.35 -0.37 13.48
N ASP A 31 4.63 -1.37 13.97
CA ASP A 31 4.99 -2.11 15.18
C ASP A 31 6.33 -2.84 14.99
N ILE A 32 6.53 -3.49 13.84
CA ILE A 32 7.80 -4.16 13.51
C ILE A 32 8.95 -3.15 13.50
N LEU A 33 8.78 -1.99 12.85
CA LEU A 33 9.83 -0.97 12.81
C LEU A 33 10.15 -0.44 14.22
N SER A 34 9.12 -0.19 15.03
CA SER A 34 9.25 0.35 16.38
C SER A 34 9.88 -0.65 17.35
N MET A 35 9.69 -1.95 17.11
CA MET A 35 10.35 -3.01 17.89
C MET A 35 11.78 -3.30 17.42
N SER A 36 12.14 -2.96 16.17
CA SER A 36 13.41 -3.38 15.55
C SER A 36 14.45 -2.27 15.43
N MET A 37 14.07 -1.01 15.56
CA MET A 37 14.98 0.13 15.43
C MET A 37 14.83 1.12 16.59
N ASP A 38 15.93 1.81 16.93
CA ASP A 38 15.90 2.94 17.87
C ASP A 38 15.15 4.12 17.23
N GLU A 39 14.21 4.71 17.95
CA GLU A 39 13.41 5.84 17.48
C GLU A 39 14.27 7.07 17.11
N ASN A 40 15.46 7.22 17.72
CA ASN A 40 16.39 8.30 17.39
C ASN A 40 17.23 8.02 16.12
N ASN A 41 17.08 6.82 15.53
CA ASN A 41 17.80 6.46 14.32
C ASN A 41 17.16 7.12 13.10
N ILE A 42 17.98 7.73 12.24
CA ILE A 42 17.53 8.31 10.97
C ILE A 42 16.79 7.29 10.09
N PHE A 43 17.18 6.01 10.12
CA PHE A 43 16.51 4.96 9.38
C PHE A 43 15.11 4.64 9.93
N TYR A 44 14.90 4.77 11.24
CA TYR A 44 13.57 4.64 11.83
C TYR A 44 12.67 5.78 11.35
N GLN A 45 13.15 7.02 11.45
CA GLN A 45 12.40 8.18 10.96
C GLN A 45 12.06 8.05 9.47
N CYS A 46 13.02 7.70 8.62
CA CYS A 46 12.76 7.49 7.20
C CYS A 46 11.74 6.36 6.95
N ALA A 47 11.76 5.29 7.75
CA ALA A 47 10.80 4.21 7.61
C ALA A 47 9.39 4.63 8.01
N VAL A 48 9.25 5.42 9.08
CA VAL A 48 7.97 6.01 9.50
C VAL A 48 7.45 7.00 8.44
N ASP A 49 8.30 7.88 7.92
CA ASP A 49 7.94 8.83 6.85
C ASP A 49 7.43 8.10 5.60
N ASN A 50 8.06 6.97 5.25
CA ASN A 50 7.62 6.13 4.13
C ASN A 50 6.25 5.48 4.38
N LEU A 51 5.97 5.04 5.62
CA LEU A 51 4.65 4.51 5.98
C LEU A 51 3.57 5.59 5.93
N GLU A 52 3.89 6.81 6.38
CA GLU A 52 2.96 7.95 6.29
C GLU A 52 2.66 8.30 4.83
N ASN A 53 3.69 8.40 3.98
CA ASN A 53 3.52 8.62 2.54
C ASN A 53 2.68 7.52 1.88
N LEU A 54 2.84 6.25 2.29
CA LEU A 54 2.04 5.14 1.77
C LEU A 54 0.57 5.29 2.16
N LYS A 55 0.29 5.62 3.43
CA LYS A 55 -1.07 5.90 3.94
C LYS A 55 -1.73 7.03 3.14
N ASP A 56 -1.04 8.16 2.96
CA ASP A 56 -1.58 9.31 2.23
C ASP A 56 -1.82 8.99 0.75
N THR A 57 -0.90 8.27 0.11
CA THR A 57 -1.06 7.83 -1.28
C THR A 57 -2.28 6.91 -1.45
N ILE A 58 -2.54 6.01 -0.50
CA ILE A 58 -3.73 5.15 -0.53
C ILE A 58 -5.00 5.99 -0.39
N LEU A 59 -5.03 6.95 0.55
CA LEU A 59 -6.18 7.83 0.73
C LEU A 59 -6.46 8.67 -0.52
N ASP A 60 -5.42 9.19 -1.16
CA ASP A 60 -5.55 9.93 -2.41
C ASP A 60 -6.03 9.03 -3.54
N LEU A 61 -5.56 7.77 -3.62
CA LEU A 61 -6.07 6.81 -4.60
C LEU A 61 -7.57 6.53 -4.43
N LEU A 62 -8.06 6.50 -3.18
CA LEU A 62 -9.46 6.22 -2.86
C LEU A 62 -10.38 7.44 -3.05
N LYS A 63 -9.85 8.67 -2.94
CA LYS A 63 -10.63 9.92 -3.11
C LYS A 63 -10.87 10.29 -4.57
N GLN A 64 -10.10 9.73 -5.49
CA GLN A 64 -10.13 10.08 -6.90
C GLN A 64 -11.07 9.14 -7.65
N ASP A 65 -11.93 9.70 -8.50
CA ASP A 65 -12.76 8.94 -9.46
C ASP A 65 -11.89 8.43 -10.63
N TYR A 66 -10.93 7.57 -10.33
CA TYR A 66 -10.14 6.91 -11.37
C TYR A 66 -11.02 5.95 -12.14
N ASN A 67 -10.95 6.01 -13.47
CA ASN A 67 -11.53 4.94 -14.26
C ASN A 67 -10.72 3.63 -14.05
N PRO A 68 -11.35 2.45 -14.20
CA PRO A 68 -10.67 1.17 -13.96
C PRO A 68 -9.39 0.95 -14.77
N LYS A 69 -9.26 1.54 -15.97
CA LYS A 69 -8.05 1.40 -16.80
C LYS A 69 -6.86 2.19 -16.22
N GLU A 70 -7.13 3.35 -15.61
CA GLU A 70 -6.11 4.14 -14.94
C GLU A 70 -5.60 3.45 -13.68
N ILE A 71 -6.50 2.86 -12.89
CA ILE A 71 -6.12 2.03 -11.73
C ILE A 71 -5.24 0.85 -12.18
N GLN A 72 -5.66 0.10 -13.20
CA GLN A 72 -4.87 -1.01 -13.74
C GLN A 72 -3.49 -0.57 -14.25
N LYS A 73 -3.40 0.60 -14.89
CA LYS A 73 -2.11 1.14 -15.33
C LYS A 73 -1.21 1.47 -14.13
N LYS A 74 -1.72 2.21 -13.15
CA LYS A 74 -0.97 2.56 -11.93
C LYS A 74 -0.52 1.33 -11.14
N LEU A 75 -1.38 0.30 -11.02
CA LEU A 75 -1.02 -0.97 -10.38
C LEU A 75 0.09 -1.72 -11.11
N ARG A 76 0.06 -1.77 -12.45
CA ARG A 76 1.15 -2.37 -13.24
C ARG A 76 2.46 -1.61 -13.11
N ASP A 77 2.40 -0.27 -13.12
CA ASP A 77 3.59 0.57 -12.93
C ASP A 77 4.20 0.32 -11.53
N LEU A 78 3.34 0.17 -10.51
CA LEU A 78 3.75 -0.14 -9.15
C LEU A 78 4.37 -1.54 -9.04
N GLU A 79 3.76 -2.58 -9.62
CA GLU A 79 4.33 -3.93 -9.68
C GLU A 79 5.69 -3.96 -10.40
N PHE A 80 5.82 -3.24 -11.52
CA PHE A 80 7.06 -3.18 -12.28
C PHE A 80 8.17 -2.50 -11.46
N ASN A 81 7.87 -1.38 -10.82
CA ASN A 81 8.82 -0.65 -9.98
C ASN A 81 9.24 -1.46 -8.75
N ILE A 82 8.29 -2.12 -8.07
CA ILE A 82 8.60 -3.02 -6.96
C ILE A 82 9.51 -4.15 -7.43
N LYS A 83 9.21 -4.78 -8.58
CA LYS A 83 10.04 -5.86 -9.10
C LYS A 83 11.45 -5.38 -9.43
N LYS A 84 11.57 -4.21 -10.07
CA LYS A 84 12.85 -3.55 -10.36
C LYS A 84 13.70 -3.40 -9.11
N ASN A 85 13.11 -2.85 -8.03
CA ASN A 85 13.84 -2.53 -6.81
C ASN A 85 14.12 -3.78 -5.94
N LEU A 86 13.20 -4.75 -5.89
CA LEU A 86 13.38 -5.96 -5.07
C LEU A 86 14.23 -7.06 -5.73
N PHE A 87 14.21 -7.17 -7.06
CA PHE A 87 14.82 -8.32 -7.76
C PHE A 87 15.96 -7.97 -8.71
N PHE A 88 16.06 -6.73 -9.21
CA PHE A 88 17.07 -6.37 -10.21
C PHE A 88 18.22 -5.49 -9.69
N GLU A 89 18.14 -4.99 -8.46
CA GLU A 89 19.29 -4.30 -7.82
C GLU A 89 20.29 -5.27 -7.17
N LYS A 90 19.91 -6.54 -6.94
CA LYS A 90 20.83 -7.57 -6.43
C LYS A 90 21.98 -7.92 -7.38
N ASP A 91 21.88 -7.57 -8.66
CA ASP A 91 22.89 -7.92 -9.66
C ASP A 91 24.02 -6.88 -9.81
N LYS A 92 23.99 -5.78 -9.05
CA LYS A 92 24.99 -4.69 -9.18
C LYS A 92 25.97 -4.53 -8.02
N GLU A 93 25.81 -5.24 -6.90
CA GLU A 93 26.75 -5.15 -5.76
C GLU A 93 27.81 -6.27 -5.73
N GLY A 94 28.04 -6.97 -6.85
CA GLY A 94 29.00 -8.09 -6.94
C GLY A 94 30.13 -7.92 -7.96
N MET A 95 30.30 -6.74 -8.56
CA MET A 95 31.36 -6.49 -9.56
C MET A 95 32.02 -5.12 -9.35
N GLU A 96 32.72 -4.93 -8.23
CA GLU A 96 33.93 -4.10 -8.14
C GLU A 96 34.94 -4.72 -7.17
#